data_AF-A0A5C7B0B7-F1
#
_entry.id   AF-A0A5C7B0B7-F1
#
_cell.length_a   1.000
_cell.length_b   1.000
_cell.length_c   1.000
_cell.angle_alpha   90.00
_cell.angle_beta   90.00
_cell.angle_gamma   90.00
#
_symmetry.space_group_name_H-M   'P 1'
#
loop_
_entity.id
_entity.type
_entity.pdbx_description
1 polymer ?
#
loop_
_entity_poly.entity_id
_entity_poly.type
_entity_poly.pdbx_seq_one_letter_code
_entity_poly.pdbx_strand_id
1 'polypeptide(L)'
;MNENIKKTALLPKVYCSIFGHDYQITKHVTYHVKEYTCSHCKKQLTTNSNGNLIELTPKFKEINSILEKIHLSKTQRLKRKNTLSSIY
;
A
#
# COMPACT_ATOMS: atom_id res chain seq x y z
N MET A 1 -6.38 39.83 -11.43
CA MET A 1 -7.21 38.98 -12.31
C MET A 1 -6.94 37.54 -11.94
N ASN A 2 -7.98 36.85 -11.49
CA ASN A 2 -7.98 35.45 -11.09
C ASN A 2 -7.96 34.56 -12.32
N GLU A 3 -7.22 33.46 -12.27
CA GLU A 3 -7.61 32.20 -12.92
C GLU A 3 -7.17 31.05 -12.00
N ASN A 4 -7.91 30.88 -10.90
CA ASN A 4 -7.90 29.62 -10.16
C ASN A 4 -8.65 28.61 -11.03
N ILE A 5 -7.92 27.95 -11.95
CA ILE A 5 -8.45 26.86 -12.77
C ILE A 5 -8.78 25.71 -11.82
N LYS A 6 -9.99 25.75 -11.27
CA LYS A 6 -10.66 24.60 -10.67
C LYS A 6 -10.81 23.58 -11.78
N LYS A 7 -9.78 22.75 -12.01
CA LYS A 7 -9.83 21.64 -12.97
C LYS A 7 -11.05 20.81 -12.62
N THR A 8 -12.05 20.97 -13.46
CA THR A 8 -13.31 20.25 -13.50
C THR A 8 -13.08 18.80 -13.12
N ALA A 9 -13.55 18.45 -11.93
CA ALA A 9 -13.62 17.07 -11.47
C ALA A 9 -14.67 16.35 -12.33
N LEU A 10 -14.29 16.03 -13.57
CA LEU A 10 -14.95 15.00 -14.36
C LEU A 10 -14.79 13.71 -13.55
N LEU A 11 -15.90 13.31 -12.94
CA LEU A 11 -16.11 12.17 -12.05
C LEU A 11 -14.91 11.20 -12.04
N PRO A 12 -14.10 11.14 -10.96
CA PRO A 12 -12.88 10.33 -10.92
C PRO A 12 -13.04 8.86 -11.31
N LYS A 13 -14.26 8.33 -11.21
CA LYS A 13 -14.64 6.99 -11.67
C LYS A 13 -14.57 6.84 -13.20
N VAL A 14 -15.03 7.85 -13.95
CA VAL A 14 -15.02 7.85 -15.43
C VAL A 14 -13.60 7.97 -15.96
N TYR A 15 -12.76 8.79 -15.33
CA TYR A 15 -11.34 8.86 -15.66
C TYR A 15 -10.66 7.48 -15.53
N CYS A 16 -10.88 6.79 -14.40
CA CYS A 16 -10.29 5.48 -14.18
C CYS A 16 -10.79 4.40 -15.16
N SER A 17 -12.06 4.48 -15.59
CA SER A 17 -12.60 3.51 -16.56
C SER A 17 -12.02 3.68 -17.97
N ILE A 18 -11.59 4.90 -18.33
CA ILE A 18 -11.07 5.19 -19.68
C ILE A 18 -9.54 5.07 -19.71
N PHE A 19 -8.84 5.61 -18.71
CA PHE A 19 -7.38 5.69 -18.68
C PHE A 19 -6.71 4.62 -17.80
N GLY A 20 -7.50 3.85 -17.06
CA GLY A 20 -6.99 2.91 -16.06
C GLY A 20 -6.75 3.55 -14.69
N HIS A 21 -6.40 2.70 -13.73
CA HIS A 21 -6.17 3.13 -12.36
C HIS A 21 -4.72 3.56 -12.13
N ASP A 22 -4.53 4.77 -11.61
CA ASP A 22 -3.24 5.22 -11.07
C ASP A 22 -3.14 4.80 -9.59
N TYR A 23 -2.50 3.65 -9.35
CA TYR A 23 -2.33 3.09 -8.01
C TYR A 23 -1.04 3.57 -7.35
N GLN A 24 -1.18 4.16 -6.16
CA GLN A 24 -0.06 4.60 -5.33
C GLN A 24 0.06 3.71 -4.10
N ILE A 25 1.29 3.38 -3.69
CA ILE A 25 1.53 2.61 -2.47
C ILE A 25 1.11 3.46 -1.27
N THR A 26 0.16 2.96 -0.49
CA THR A 26 -0.30 3.61 0.75
C THR A 26 0.30 2.99 2.00
N LYS A 27 0.71 1.71 1.94
CA LYS A 27 1.31 1.03 3.08
C LYS A 27 2.28 -0.07 2.64
N HIS A 28 3.42 -0.15 3.30
CA HIS A 28 4.34 -1.27 3.21
C HIS A 28 4.10 -2.23 4.37
N VAL A 29 3.35 -3.31 4.13
CA VAL A 29 3.01 -4.30 5.16
C VAL A 29 4.23 -5.16 5.47
N THR A 30 4.88 -5.67 4.42
CA THR A 30 6.18 -6.32 4.46
C THR A 30 7.00 -5.85 3.25
N TYR A 31 8.16 -6.46 3.03
CA TYR A 31 8.93 -6.22 1.81
C TYR A 31 8.15 -6.60 0.52
N HIS A 32 7.36 -7.68 0.57
CA HIS A 32 6.62 -8.20 -0.59
C HIS A 32 5.15 -7.80 -0.60
N VAL A 33 4.55 -7.57 0.57
CA VAL A 33 3.13 -7.23 0.70
C VAL A 33 2.98 -5.73 0.86
N LYS A 34 2.23 -5.10 -0.04
CA LYS A 34 1.96 -3.66 -0.05
C LYS A 34 0.47 -3.42 -0.24
N GLU A 35 -0.03 -2.34 0.32
CA GLU A 35 -1.36 -1.81 0.05
C GLU A 35 -1.26 -0.62 -0.89
N TYR A 36 -2.24 -0.51 -1.77
CA TYR A 36 -2.30 0.50 -2.82
C TYR A 36 -3.65 1.19 -2.79
N THR A 37 -3.68 2.48 -3.09
CA THR A 37 -4.90 3.24 -3.29
C THR A 37 -4.82 4.02 -4.58
N CYS A 38 -5.90 3.96 -5.38
CA CYS A 38 -5.97 4.78 -6.59
C CYS A 38 -6.11 6.26 -6.22
N SER A 39 -5.26 7.12 -6.79
CA SER A 39 -5.25 8.57 -6.53
C SER A 39 -6.59 9.22 -6.89
N HIS A 40 -7.26 8.72 -7.93
CA HIS A 40 -8.52 9.25 -8.47
C HIS A 40 -9.78 8.64 -7.83
N CYS A 41 -10.01 7.33 -7.99
CA CYS A 41 -11.27 6.70 -7.56
C CYS A 41 -11.23 6.11 -6.14
N LYS A 42 -10.09 6.18 -5.46
CA LYS A 42 -9.88 5.64 -4.10
C LYS A 42 -10.10 4.13 -3.94
N LYS A 43 -10.13 3.37 -5.05
CA LYS A 43 -10.12 1.89 -5.01
C LYS A 43 -8.84 1.40 -4.33
N GLN A 44 -8.98 0.45 -3.41
CA GLN A 44 -7.88 -0.07 -2.59
C GLN A 44 -7.54 -1.50 -3.00
N LEU A 45 -6.25 -1.79 -3.14
CA LEU A 45 -5.73 -3.11 -3.47
C LEU A 45 -4.61 -3.51 -2.51
N THR A 46 -4.29 -4.81 -2.47
CA THR A 46 -3.13 -5.35 -1.76
C THR A 46 -2.47 -6.45 -2.59
N THR A 47 -1.18 -6.66 -2.38
CA THR A 47 -0.46 -7.82 -2.94
C THR A 47 -0.84 -9.09 -2.18
N ASN A 48 -1.16 -10.17 -2.89
CA ASN A 48 -1.42 -11.49 -2.29
C ASN A 48 -0.16 -12.37 -2.24
N SER A 49 -0.28 -13.60 -1.74
CA SER A 49 0.85 -14.55 -1.63
C SER A 49 1.51 -14.91 -2.95
N ASN A 50 0.78 -14.79 -4.06
CA ASN A 50 1.25 -15.12 -5.40
C ASN A 50 1.79 -13.90 -6.14
N GLY A 51 1.87 -12.74 -5.48
CA GLY A 51 2.34 -11.48 -6.07
C GLY A 51 1.30 -10.67 -6.84
N ASN A 52 0.06 -11.16 -6.94
CA ASN A 52 -1.01 -10.49 -7.67
C ASN A 52 -1.66 -9.39 -6.83
N LEU A 53 -2.15 -8.34 -7.50
CA LEU A 53 -2.96 -7.31 -6.86
C LEU A 53 -4.41 -7.77 -6.76
N ILE A 54 -4.94 -7.77 -5.53
CA ILE A 54 -6.32 -8.14 -5.21
C ILE A 54 -6.98 -7.02 -4.41
N GLU A 55 -8.30 -7.04 -4.31
CA GLU A 55 -9.03 -6.02 -3.55
C GLU A 55 -8.68 -6.04 -2.05
N LEU A 56 -8.46 -4.85 -1.48
CA LEU A 56 -8.20 -4.69 -0.05
C LEU A 56 -9.52 -4.72 0.73
N THR A 57 -10.02 -5.93 0.97
CA THR A 57 -11.21 -6.17 1.79
C THR A 57 -10.91 -5.97 3.29
N PRO A 58 -11.93 -5.80 4.15
CA PRO A 58 -11.73 -5.73 5.60
C PRO A 58 -10.93 -6.92 6.16
N LYS A 59 -11.19 -8.13 5.64
CA LYS A 59 -10.43 -9.34 5.99
C LYS A 59 -8.96 -9.22 5.62
N PHE A 60 -8.65 -8.71 4.43
CA PHE A 60 -7.25 -8.50 4.04
C PHE A 60 -6.57 -7.39 4.84
N LYS A 61 -7.29 -6.33 5.24
CA LYS A 61 -6.75 -5.31 6.16
C LYS A 61 -6.33 -5.89 7.50
N GLU A 62 -7.16 -6.77 8.07
CA GLU A 62 -6.84 -7.44 9.32
C GLU A 62 -5.62 -8.35 9.17
N ILE A 63 -5.59 -9.19 8.14
CA ILE A 63 -4.44 -10.06 7.82
C ILE A 63 -3.17 -9.23 7.66
N ASN A 64 -3.21 -8.14 6.89
CA ASN A 64 -2.07 -7.26 6.68
C ASN A 64 -1.58 -6.61 7.99
N SER A 65 -2.49 -6.16 8.85
CA SER A 65 -2.14 -5.60 10.16
C SER A 65 -1.40 -6.62 11.04
N ILE A 66 -1.84 -7.87 11.04
CA ILE A 66 -1.18 -8.96 11.77
C ILE A 66 0.20 -9.27 11.16
N LEU A 67 0.26 -9.38 9.83
CA LEU A 67 1.51 -9.65 9.11
C LEU A 67 2.57 -8.57 9.35
N GLU A 68 2.17 -7.31 9.36
CA GLU A 68 3.05 -6.18 9.66
C GLU A 68 3.66 -6.30 11.06
N LYS A 69 2.84 -6.58 12.08
CA LYS A 69 3.32 -6.75 13.46
C LYS A 69 4.34 -7.88 13.58
N ILE A 70 4.07 -9.02 12.94
CA ILE A 70 4.99 -10.17 12.91
C ILE A 70 6.29 -9.79 12.19
N HIS A 71 6.19 -9.14 11.04
CA HIS A 71 7.34 -8.72 10.25
C HIS A 71 8.23 -7.74 11.01
N LEU A 72 7.65 -6.71 11.63
CA LEU A 72 8.37 -5.73 12.44
C LEU A 72 9.07 -6.40 13.62
N SER A 73 8.38 -7.29 14.34
CA SER A 73 8.95 -8.04 15.46
C SER A 73 10.15 -8.90 15.02
N LYS A 74 10.03 -9.60 13.88
CA LYS A 74 11.12 -10.39 13.31
C LYS A 74 12.30 -9.51 12.90
N THR A 75 12.04 -8.40 12.22
CA THR A 75 13.07 -7.47 11.75
C THR A 75 13.83 -6.84 12.91
N GLN A 76 13.14 -6.43 13.99
CA GLN A 76 13.79 -5.91 15.19
C GLN A 76 14.70 -6.96 15.87
N ARG A 77 14.24 -8.20 15.98
CA ARG A 77 15.05 -9.31 16.52
C ARG A 77 16.30 -9.56 15.69
N LEU A 78 16.18 -9.56 14.36
CA LEU A 78 17.32 -9.73 13.44
C LEU A 78 18.31 -8.58 13.55
N LYS A 79 17.83 -7.33 13.58
CA LYS A 79 18.68 -6.15 13.80
C LYS A 79 19.50 -6.27 15.09
N ARG A 80 18.86 -6.67 16.20
CA ARG A 80 19.53 -6.88 17.49
C ARG A 80 20.61 -7.96 17.42
N LYS A 81 20.34 -9.08 16.74
CA LYS A 81 21.34 -10.14 16.54
C LYS A 81 22.53 -9.65 15.72
N ASN A 82 22.27 -8.94 14.62
CA ASN A 82 23.31 -8.40 13.76
C ASN A 82 24.19 -7.38 14.50
N THR A 83 23.60 -6.49 15.30
CA THR A 83 24.38 -5.54 16.11
C THR A 83 25.25 -6.25 17.14
N LEU A 84 24.76 -7.33 17.78
CA LEU A 84 25.56 -8.11 18.72
C LEU A 84 26.73 -8.80 18.00
N SER A 85 26.50 -9.42 16.83
CA SER A 85 27.57 -10.05 16.06
C SER A 85 28.60 -9.08 15.47
N SER A 86 28.29 -7.79 15.38
CA SER A 86 29.25 -6.77 14.93
C SER A 86 30.09 -6.17 16.06
N ILE A 87 29.72 -6.44 17.32
CA ILE A 87 30.46 -5.98 18.51
C ILE A 87 31.51 -7.01 18.95
N TYR A 88 31.29 -8.29 18.65
CA TYR A 88 32.24 -9.38 18.87
C TYR A 88 33.03 -9.67 17.59
#